data_AF-A0A557ZR01-F1
#
_entry.id   AF-A0A557ZR01-F1
#
_cell.length_a   1.000
_cell.length_b   1.000
_cell.length_c   1.000
_cell.angle_alpha   90.00
_cell.angle_beta   90.00
_cell.angle_gamma   90.00
#
_symmetry.space_group_name_H-M   'P 1'
#
loop_
_entity.id
_entity.type
_entity.pdbx_description
1 polymer ?
#
loop_
_entity_poly.entity_id
_entity_poly.type
_entity_poly.pdbx_seq_one_letter_code
_entity_poly.pdbx_strand_id
1 'polypeptide(L)'
;MRILHEHAGLVHAPVQQVRDAVLSVQHGPFRTTPIPLRVDVDLEQGWIEARGQWWWCGRFEVRDDPAGARIVYRTYNLARGVSGRLVPFTVGRGHRRGGREALRKVLEELGDQFSCETELL
;
A
#
# COMPACT_ATOMS: atom_id res chain seq x y z
N MET A 1 -5.69 1.33 15.01
CA MET A 1 -6.15 1.43 13.61
C MET A 1 -6.82 0.10 13.28
N ARG A 2 -7.90 0.08 12.50
CA ARG A 2 -8.57 -1.18 12.12
C ARG A 2 -8.31 -1.47 10.65
N ILE A 3 -7.90 -2.69 10.31
CA ILE A 3 -7.76 -3.11 8.90
C ILE A 3 -9.16 -3.13 8.26
N LEU A 4 -9.27 -2.50 7.10
CA LEU A 4 -10.44 -2.57 6.22
C LEU A 4 -10.25 -3.68 5.20
N HIS A 5 -9.14 -3.63 4.47
CA HIS A 5 -8.80 -4.61 3.45
C HIS A 5 -7.30 -4.86 3.45
N GLU A 6 -6.95 -6.08 3.07
CA GLU A 6 -5.59 -6.54 2.85
C GLU A 6 -5.53 -7.23 1.47
N HIS A 7 -4.47 -6.95 0.74
CA HIS A 7 -4.13 -7.56 -0.53
C HIS A 7 -2.64 -7.90 -0.51
N ALA A 8 -2.26 -9.00 -1.14
CA ALA A 8 -0.88 -9.41 -1.24
C ALA A 8 -0.51 -9.69 -2.69
N GLY A 9 0.76 -9.48 -3.00
CA GLY A 9 1.34 -9.82 -4.29
C GLY A 9 2.77 -10.30 -4.10
N LEU A 10 3.25 -11.05 -5.08
CA LEU A 10 4.59 -11.60 -5.14
C LEU A 10 5.35 -10.94 -6.29
N VAL A 11 6.61 -10.62 -6.04
CA VAL A 11 7.57 -10.17 -7.04
C VAL A 11 8.73 -11.17 -7.02
N HIS A 12 9.00 -11.81 -8.15
CA HIS A 12 10.06 -12.81 -8.29
C HIS A 12 11.44 -12.14 -8.47
N ALA A 13 11.79 -11.27 -7.52
CA ALA A 13 13.05 -10.53 -7.47
C ALA A 13 13.58 -10.47 -6.02
N PRO A 14 14.88 -10.18 -5.81
CA PRO A 14 15.46 -10.12 -4.48
C PRO A 14 14.76 -9.10 -3.58
N VAL A 15 14.37 -9.52 -2.37
CA VAL A 15 13.63 -8.69 -1.40
C VAL A 15 14.26 -7.33 -1.14
N GLN A 16 15.59 -7.24 -1.07
CA GLN A 16 16.28 -5.99 -0.81
C GLN A 16 16.11 -5.00 -1.97
N GLN A 17 16.19 -5.47 -3.22
CA GLN A 17 16.01 -4.61 -4.40
C GLN A 17 14.57 -4.10 -4.48
N VAL A 18 13.60 -4.97 -4.23
CA VAL A 18 12.18 -4.61 -4.19
C VAL A 18 11.89 -3.63 -3.06
N ARG A 19 12.47 -3.87 -1.88
CA ARG A 19 12.34 -2.98 -0.73
C ARG A 19 12.90 -1.59 -1.04
N ASP A 20 14.11 -1.51 -1.58
CA ASP A 20 14.74 -0.24 -1.93
C ASP A 20 13.91 0.50 -2.99
N ALA A 21 13.38 -0.20 -4.00
CA ALA A 21 12.51 0.40 -5.02
C ALA A 21 11.20 0.95 -4.43
N VAL A 22 10.47 0.14 -3.65
CA VAL A 22 9.19 0.55 -3.06
C VAL A 22 9.36 1.67 -2.04
N LEU A 23 10.45 1.66 -1.26
CA LEU A 23 10.70 2.65 -0.21
C LEU A 23 11.43 3.90 -0.70
N SER A 24 11.93 3.92 -1.94
CA SER A 24 12.57 5.10 -2.56
C SER A 24 11.59 6.24 -2.87
N VAL A 25 10.28 6.02 -2.71
CA VAL A 25 9.25 7.04 -2.94
C VAL A 25 9.47 8.24 -2.02
N GLN A 26 9.50 9.44 -2.60
CA GLN A 26 9.76 10.68 -1.87
C GLN A 26 8.75 10.90 -0.74
N HIS A 27 9.25 11.19 0.46
CA HIS A 27 8.45 11.59 1.61
C HIS A 27 7.82 12.97 1.40
N GLY A 28 6.63 13.19 1.97
CA GLY A 28 6.01 14.52 2.06
C GLY A 28 4.58 14.61 1.54
N PRO A 29 4.03 15.84 1.47
CA PRO A 29 2.68 16.06 0.98
C PRO A 29 2.62 15.93 -0.55
N PHE A 30 1.91 14.92 -1.05
CA PHE A 30 1.62 14.80 -2.49
C PHE A 30 0.41 15.65 -2.86
N ARG A 31 0.68 16.87 -3.34
CA ARG A 31 -0.33 17.87 -3.74
C ARG A 31 -0.87 17.68 -5.16
N THR A 32 -0.28 16.77 -5.95
CA THR A 32 -0.66 16.49 -7.34
C THR A 32 -1.84 15.53 -7.46
N THR A 33 -2.33 15.00 -6.35
CA THR A 33 -3.52 14.15 -6.30
C THR A 33 -4.75 14.97 -5.89
N PRO A 34 -5.98 14.60 -6.32
CA PRO A 34 -7.20 15.35 -6.00
C PRO A 34 -7.49 15.46 -4.50
N ILE A 35 -6.84 14.62 -3.68
CA ILE A 35 -6.96 14.59 -2.22
C ILE A 35 -5.55 14.76 -1.67
N PRO A 36 -5.27 15.75 -0.80
CA PRO A 36 -3.95 15.89 -0.22
C PRO A 36 -3.56 14.64 0.55
N LEU A 37 -2.47 13.99 0.13
CA LEU A 37 -1.90 12.82 0.78
C LEU A 37 -0.65 13.21 1.56
N ARG A 38 -0.50 12.67 2.75
CA ARG A 38 0.75 12.65 3.50
C ARG A 38 1.36 11.27 3.36
N VAL A 39 2.60 11.20 2.90
CA VAL A 39 3.35 9.94 2.81
C VAL A 39 4.43 9.91 3.88
N ASP A 40 4.39 8.87 4.70
CA ASP A 40 5.40 8.53 5.69
C ASP A 40 6.04 7.19 5.28
N VAL A 41 7.36 7.04 5.44
CA VAL A 41 8.10 5.79 5.15
C VAL A 41 8.89 5.41 6.40
N ASP A 42 8.95 4.11 6.68
CA ASP A 42 9.74 3.51 7.74
C ASP A 42 10.66 2.47 7.10
N LEU A 43 11.93 2.83 6.97
CA LEU A 43 12.95 2.00 6.34
C LEU A 43 13.33 0.80 7.22
N GLU A 44 13.27 0.94 8.54
CA GLU A 44 13.60 -0.15 9.47
C GLU A 44 12.52 -1.23 9.42
N GLN A 45 11.26 -0.83 9.45
CA GLN A 45 10.12 -1.75 9.41
C GLN A 45 9.71 -2.15 7.98
N GLY A 46 10.29 -1.52 6.97
CA GLY A 46 10.10 -1.89 5.56
C GLY A 46 8.71 -1.55 5.01
N TRP A 47 8.13 -0.41 5.42
CA TRP A 47 6.82 0.02 4.93
C TRP A 47 6.77 1.47 4.50
N ILE A 48 5.87 1.75 3.57
CA ILE A 48 5.45 3.09 3.14
C ILE A 48 3.96 3.24 3.37
N GLU A 49 3.55 4.39 3.89
CA GLU A 49 2.20 4.67 4.30
C GLU A 49 1.72 6.00 3.72
N ALA A 50 0.67 5.94 2.91
CA ALA A 50 -0.07 7.10 2.46
C ALA A 50 -1.29 7.31 3.35
N ARG A 51 -1.35 8.45 4.04
CA ARG A 51 -2.51 8.93 4.79
C ARG A 51 -3.23 9.99 3.99
N GLY A 52 -4.54 9.80 3.84
CA GLY A 52 -5.40 10.73 3.12
C GLY A 52 -6.73 10.81 3.83
N GLN A 53 -7.33 12.00 3.84
CA GLN A 53 -8.54 12.28 4.61
C GLN A 53 -8.35 12.03 6.12
N TRP A 54 -9.37 12.35 6.91
CA TRP A 54 -9.34 12.19 8.38
C TRP A 54 -9.51 10.72 8.85
N TRP A 55 -9.87 9.82 7.94
CA TRP A 55 -10.32 8.46 8.29
C TRP A 55 -9.52 7.34 7.64
N TRP A 56 -8.70 7.61 6.62
CA TRP A 56 -8.11 6.57 5.78
C TRP A 56 -6.58 6.60 5.75
N CYS A 57 -6.02 5.41 5.57
CA CYS A 57 -4.61 5.19 5.40
C CYS A 57 -4.37 3.93 4.58
N GLY A 58 -3.49 3.99 3.58
CA GLY A 58 -3.01 2.84 2.81
C GLY A 58 -1.52 2.61 3.07
N ARG A 59 -1.13 1.37 3.38
CA ARG A 59 0.26 1.01 3.68
C ARG A 59 0.71 -0.14 2.78
N PHE A 60 1.85 0.03 2.12
CA PHE A 60 2.58 -1.07 1.51
C PHE A 60 3.69 -1.51 2.46
N GLU A 61 3.84 -2.81 2.62
CA GLU A 61 4.91 -3.44 3.41
C GLU A 61 5.60 -4.49 2.54
N VAL A 62 6.94 -4.47 2.51
CA VAL A 62 7.74 -5.44 1.76
C VAL A 62 8.31 -6.48 2.72
N ARG A 63 7.92 -7.74 2.51
CA ARG A 63 8.31 -8.90 3.30
C ARG A 63 9.13 -9.88 2.48
N ASP A 64 9.93 -10.65 3.19
CA ASP A 64 10.66 -11.78 2.64
C ASP A 64 9.68 -12.90 2.22
N ASP A 65 9.94 -13.52 1.08
CA ASP A 65 9.20 -14.68 0.56
C ASP A 65 10.20 -15.64 -0.10
N PRO A 66 10.09 -16.96 0.09
CA PRO A 66 11.00 -17.91 -0.56
C PRO A 66 11.11 -17.78 -2.08
N ALA A 67 10.08 -17.25 -2.75
CA ALA A 67 10.08 -17.01 -4.19
C ALA A 67 10.61 -15.61 -4.60
N GLY A 68 10.90 -14.73 -3.64
CA GLY A 68 11.40 -13.38 -3.90
C GLY A 68 10.97 -12.38 -2.83
N ALA A 69 10.05 -11.48 -3.19
CA ALA A 69 9.55 -10.44 -2.31
C ALA A 69 8.02 -10.45 -2.27
N ARG A 70 7.44 -10.49 -1.07
CA ARG A 70 5.99 -10.35 -0.89
C ARG A 70 5.64 -8.92 -0.53
N ILE A 71 4.82 -8.29 -1.35
CA ILE A 71 4.28 -6.96 -1.10
C ILE A 71 2.89 -7.11 -0.51
N VAL A 72 2.68 -6.56 0.68
CA VAL A 72 1.38 -6.55 1.34
C VAL A 72 0.84 -5.12 1.35
N TYR A 73 -0.31 -4.92 0.72
CA TYR A 73 -1.03 -3.66 0.76
C TYR A 73 -2.21 -3.75 1.73
N ARG A 74 -2.20 -2.91 2.76
CA ARG A 74 -3.29 -2.80 3.74
C ARG A 74 -3.92 -1.43 3.70
N THR A 75 -5.24 -1.40 3.81
CA THR A 75 -5.99 -0.17 4.08
C THR A 75 -6.53 -0.19 5.50
N TYR A 76 -6.43 0.94 6.17
CA TYR A 76 -6.83 1.10 7.56
C TYR A 76 -7.90 2.18 7.69
N ASN A 77 -8.83 1.91 8.62
CA ASN A 77 -9.71 2.91 9.19
C ASN A 77 -9.05 3.55 10.41
N LEU A 78 -8.82 4.85 10.32
CA LEU A 78 -8.30 5.72 11.38
C LEU A 78 -9.42 6.31 12.24
N ALA A 79 -10.65 6.39 11.70
CA ALA A 79 -11.79 6.97 12.40
C ALA A 79 -12.14 6.16 13.66
N ARG A 80 -12.59 6.87 14.70
CA ARG A 80 -12.95 6.30 16.01
C ARG A 80 -14.41 6.54 16.33
N GLY A 81 -14.95 5.81 17.32
CA GLY A 81 -16.33 5.99 17.77
C GLY A 81 -17.37 5.67 16.69
N VAL A 82 -18.46 6.44 16.66
CA VAL A 82 -19.58 6.24 15.73
C VAL A 82 -19.14 6.39 14.27
N SER A 83 -18.33 7.40 13.97
CA SER A 83 -17.84 7.65 12.60
C SER A 83 -16.99 6.48 12.09
N GLY A 84 -16.16 5.88 12.95
CA GLY A 84 -15.41 4.66 12.64
C GLY A 84 -16.29 3.46 12.27
N ARG A 85 -17.48 3.32 12.86
CA ARG A 85 -18.44 2.25 12.52
C ARG A 85 -19.14 2.48 11.18
N LEU A 86 -19.32 3.74 10.77
CA LEU A 86 -20.01 4.12 9.53
C LEU A 86 -19.10 4.13 8.29
N VAL A 87 -17.79 4.33 8.48
CA VAL A 87 -16.81 4.38 7.39
C VAL A 87 -16.92 3.20 6.40
N PRO A 88 -16.97 1.92 6.83
CA PRO A 88 -17.04 0.79 5.88
C PRO A 88 -18.28 0.81 4.97
N PHE A 89 -19.36 1.43 5.42
CA PHE A 89 -20.64 1.49 4.71
C PHE A 89 -20.81 2.75 3.85
N THR A 90 -19.98 3.77 4.09
CA THR A 90 -20.01 5.06 3.39
C THR A 90 -18.77 5.21 2.51
N VAL A 91 -17.77 5.97 2.97
CA VAL A 91 -16.55 6.33 2.24
C VAL A 91 -15.60 5.14 2.02
N GLY A 92 -15.73 4.06 2.80
CA GLY A 92 -14.90 2.85 2.69
C GLY A 92 -15.31 1.88 1.58
N ARG A 93 -16.54 2.01 1.02
CA ARG A 93 -17.14 0.98 0.14
C ARG A 93 -16.35 0.73 -1.16
N GLY A 94 -15.66 1.75 -1.68
CA GLY A 94 -14.85 1.66 -2.90
C GLY A 94 -13.38 1.26 -2.69
N HIS A 95 -12.88 1.31 -1.45
CA HIS A 95 -11.45 1.16 -1.19
C HIS A 95 -10.92 -0.26 -1.39
N ARG A 96 -11.76 -1.30 -1.32
CA ARG A 96 -11.33 -2.66 -1.66
C ARG A 96 -10.86 -2.77 -3.11
N ARG A 97 -11.67 -2.28 -4.05
CA ARG A 97 -11.34 -2.32 -5.48
C ARG A 97 -10.18 -1.39 -5.79
N GLY A 98 -10.19 -0.17 -5.23
CA GLY A 98 -9.11 0.79 -5.39
C GLY A 98 -7.78 0.28 -4.82
N GLY A 99 -7.81 -0.46 -3.71
CA GLY A 99 -6.62 -1.03 -3.10
C GLY A 99 -6.01 -2.18 -3.89
N ARG A 100 -6.83 -3.11 -4.39
CA ARG A 100 -6.36 -4.18 -5.29
C ARG A 100 -5.76 -3.60 -6.57
N GLU A 101 -6.40 -2.58 -7.13
CA GLU A 101 -5.93 -1.86 -8.32
C GLU A 101 -4.58 -1.15 -8.07
N ALA A 102 -4.44 -0.49 -6.91
CA ALA A 102 -3.19 0.16 -6.52
C ALA A 102 -2.05 -0.86 -6.38
N LEU A 103 -2.29 -2.00 -5.74
CA LEU A 103 -1.30 -3.07 -5.64
C LEU A 103 -0.92 -3.62 -7.01
N ARG A 104 -1.91 -3.87 -7.89
CA ARG A 104 -1.64 -4.35 -9.24
C ARG A 104 -0.72 -3.41 -10.03
N LYS A 105 -0.94 -2.09 -9.96
CA LYS A 105 -0.07 -1.11 -10.62
C LYS A 105 1.37 -1.14 -10.09
N VAL A 106 1.54 -1.26 -8.77
CA VAL A 106 2.87 -1.39 -8.16
C VAL A 106 3.56 -2.68 -8.63
N LEU A 107 2.84 -3.80 -8.72
CA LEU A 107 3.38 -5.06 -9.24
C LEU A 107 3.77 -4.93 -10.72
N GLU A 108 2.94 -4.31 -11.55
CA GLU A 108 3.24 -4.04 -12.97
C GLU A 108 4.51 -3.18 -13.13
N GLU A 109 4.61 -2.07 -12.38
CA GLU A 109 5.78 -1.18 -12.41
C GLU A 109 7.07 -1.91 -11.97
N LEU A 110 7.00 -2.75 -10.92
CA LEU A 110 8.15 -3.52 -10.45
C LEU A 110 8.51 -4.67 -11.42
N GLY A 111 7.51 -5.31 -12.02
CA GLY A 111 7.68 -6.33 -13.06
C GLY A 111 8.44 -5.76 -14.25
N ASP A 112 8.05 -4.56 -14.71
CA ASP A 112 8.72 -3.84 -15.78
C ASP A 112 10.14 -3.41 -15.38
N GLN A 113 10.30 -2.83 -14.18
CA GLN A 113 11.59 -2.34 -13.69
C GLN A 113 12.63 -3.45 -13.53
N PHE A 114 12.22 -4.61 -13.01
CA PHE A 114 13.13 -5.74 -12.76
C PHE A 114 13.09 -6.81 -13.86
N SER A 115 12.26 -6.63 -14.90
CA SER A 115 12.01 -7.64 -15.94
C SER A 115 11.73 -9.03 -15.36
N CYS A 116 10.85 -9.08 -14.35
CA CYS A 116 10.54 -10.28 -13.59
C CYS A 116 9.04 -10.58 -13.58
N GLU A 117 8.69 -11.83 -13.22
CA GLU A 117 7.30 -12.22 -13.02
C GLU A 117 6.74 -11.60 -11.74
N THR A 118 5.47 -11.20 -11.79
CA THR A 118 4.73 -10.73 -10.61
C THR A 118 3.36 -11.38 -10.55
N GLU A 119 2.89 -11.64 -9.33
CA GLU A 119 1.63 -12.34 -9.09
C GLU A 119 0.78 -11.57 -8.08
N LEU A 120 -0.52 -11.54 -8.31
CA LEU A 120 -1.49 -11.02 -7.34
C LEU A 120 -2.16 -12.20 -6.64
N LEU A 121 -2.09 -12.22 -5.30
CA LEU A 121 -2.62 -13.30 -4.45
C LEU A 121 -4.06 -13.06 -4.00
#